data_AF-A0A068Y059-F1
#
_entry.id   AF-A0A068Y059-F1
#
_cell.length_a   1.000
_cell.length_b   1.000
_cell.length_c   1.000
_cell.angle_alpha   90.00
_cell.angle_beta   90.00
_cell.angle_gamma   90.00
#
_symmetry.space_group_name_H-M   'P 1'
#
loop_
_entity.id
_entity.type
_entity.pdbx_description
1 polymer ?
#
loop_
_entity_poly.entity_id
_entity_poly.type
_entity_poly.pdbx_seq_one_letter_code
_entity_poly.pdbx_strand_id
1 'polypeptide(L)'
;MCCAAAGIFTCIIVIINTILGTGFLVMVIFGILLRFLLPFVKSAIATVFTHLGLSDGVKTMCVEFLQLRSNELSNVCLIFGTACFCLCIVACMLACCGSLMMLRIYGGILGITVFLEGIGIIVLFSTQNLFINVITSVLSILLRDFENFSGFSTVIWSLIMQKENGVRCCGMDSPNDFNVSYLPSGKKFTHTCRLPPPSGICPRECCAIALNEVCQCNSPKLHWVFGCRSRIINFLRREMKNFTLISVGILLVQFILFTLTAAALLAKLRLCQLR
;
A
#
# COMPACT_ATOMS: atom_id res chain seq x y z
N MET A 1 11.47 37.54 23.35
CA MET A 1 11.49 37.13 21.91
C MET A 1 11.53 35.61 21.71
N CYS A 2 11.63 34.78 22.76
CA CYS A 2 11.84 33.33 22.66
C CYS A 2 10.56 32.46 22.46
N CYS A 3 9.36 32.99 22.69
CA CYS A 3 8.10 32.29 22.36
C CYS A 3 7.85 32.20 20.83
N ALA A 4 8.47 33.08 20.04
CA ALA A 4 8.30 33.09 18.58
C ALA A 4 8.96 31.87 17.92
N ALA A 5 10.16 31.47 18.37
CA ALA A 5 10.90 30.36 17.77
C ALA A 5 10.19 28.99 17.94
N ALA A 6 9.68 28.70 19.14
CA ALA A 6 8.88 27.48 19.37
C ALA A 6 7.56 27.48 18.57
N GLY A 7 6.96 28.67 18.37
CA GLY A 7 5.81 28.86 17.50
C GLY A 7 6.11 28.56 16.04
N ILE A 8 7.26 29.02 15.51
CA ILE A 8 7.68 28.80 14.13
C ILE A 8 7.85 27.31 13.84
N PHE A 9 8.57 26.56 14.69
CA PHE A 9 8.75 25.11 14.49
C PHE A 9 7.42 24.36 14.52
N THR A 10 6.53 24.73 15.44
CA THR A 10 5.19 24.14 15.53
C THR A 10 4.38 24.43 14.25
N CYS A 11 4.46 25.66 13.73
CA CYS A 11 3.80 26.06 12.48
C CYS A 11 4.31 25.23 11.28
N ILE A 12 5.62 25.03 11.16
CA ILE A 12 6.21 24.21 10.09
C ILE A 12 5.72 22.76 10.18
N ILE A 13 5.70 22.17 11.38
CA ILE A 13 5.21 20.79 11.58
C ILE A 13 3.74 20.68 11.13
N VAL A 14 2.90 21.66 11.48
CA VAL A 14 1.49 21.69 11.07
C VAL A 14 1.38 21.80 9.55
N ILE A 15 2.12 22.70 8.91
CA ILE A 15 2.12 22.85 7.44
C ILE A 15 2.46 21.53 6.74
N ILE A 16 3.52 20.84 7.17
CA ILE A 16 3.92 19.57 6.57
C ILE A 16 2.83 18.51 6.75
N ASN A 17 2.30 18.35 7.96
CA ASN A 17 1.24 17.37 8.22
C ASN A 17 -0.06 17.72 7.50
N THR A 18 -0.36 19.00 7.29
CA THR A 18 -1.50 19.45 6.46
C THR A 18 -1.29 19.09 4.99
N ILE A 19 -0.11 19.30 4.42
CA ILE A 19 0.21 18.91 3.03
C ILE A 19 0.12 17.38 2.86
N LEU A 20 0.64 16.62 3.81
CA LEU A 20 0.51 15.15 3.80
C LEU A 20 -0.96 14.73 3.93
N GLY A 21 -1.70 15.37 4.85
CA GLY A 21 -3.12 15.14 5.05
C GLY A 21 -3.96 15.43 3.79
N THR A 22 -3.69 16.52 3.08
CA THR A 22 -4.38 16.81 1.82
C THR A 22 -4.08 15.76 0.75
N GLY A 23 -2.84 15.26 0.68
CA GLY A 23 -2.49 14.12 -0.19
C GLY A 23 -3.31 12.85 0.12
N PHE A 24 -3.43 12.49 1.40
CA PHE A 24 -4.26 11.34 1.80
C PHE A 24 -5.75 11.56 1.56
N LEU A 25 -6.24 12.81 1.72
CA LEU A 25 -7.61 13.17 1.38
C LEU A 25 -7.89 12.97 -0.12
N VAL A 26 -6.96 13.37 -0.99
CA VAL A 26 -7.06 13.11 -2.44
C VAL A 26 -7.13 11.61 -2.73
N MET A 27 -6.35 10.78 -2.02
CA MET A 27 -6.44 9.31 -2.15
C MET A 27 -7.82 8.77 -1.71
N VAL A 28 -8.40 9.31 -0.63
CA VAL A 28 -9.76 8.93 -0.19
C VAL A 28 -10.79 9.32 -1.25
N ILE A 29 -10.72 10.54 -1.79
CA ILE A 29 -11.60 11.01 -2.87
C ILE A 29 -11.46 10.10 -4.10
N PHE A 30 -10.23 9.76 -4.49
CA PHE A 30 -9.97 8.81 -5.57
C PHE A 30 -10.60 7.45 -5.29
N GLY A 31 -10.51 6.93 -4.06
CA GLY A 31 -11.20 5.72 -3.63
C GLY A 31 -12.73 5.80 -3.79
N ILE A 32 -13.35 6.93 -3.41
CA ILE A 32 -14.79 7.18 -3.60
C ILE A 32 -15.12 7.19 -5.10
N LEU A 33 -14.34 7.90 -5.91
CA LEU A 33 -14.53 7.97 -7.37
C LEU A 33 -14.43 6.58 -8.02
N LEU A 34 -13.48 5.74 -7.59
CA LEU A 34 -13.37 4.37 -8.06
C LEU A 34 -14.62 3.53 -7.77
N ARG A 35 -15.28 3.77 -6.63
CA ARG A 35 -16.47 3.02 -6.20
C ARG A 35 -17.72 3.42 -6.95
N PHE A 36 -17.93 4.73 -7.12
CA PHE A 36 -19.19 5.27 -7.62
C PHE A 36 -19.13 5.74 -9.07
N LEU A 37 -17.94 6.15 -9.55
CA LEU A 37 -17.74 6.82 -10.83
C LEU A 37 -16.58 6.20 -11.62
N LEU A 38 -16.50 4.87 -11.67
CA LEU A 38 -15.45 4.15 -12.40
C LEU A 38 -15.27 4.58 -13.88
N PRO A 39 -16.34 4.84 -14.68
CA PRO A 39 -16.19 5.30 -16.06
C PRO A 39 -15.44 6.64 -16.15
N PHE A 40 -15.71 7.55 -15.21
CA PHE A 40 -15.02 8.83 -15.12
C PHE A 40 -13.53 8.65 -14.80
N VAL A 41 -13.21 7.81 -13.79
CA VAL A 41 -11.82 7.53 -13.41
C VAL A 41 -11.03 6.93 -14.57
N LYS A 42 -11.62 6.00 -15.31
CA LYS A 42 -11.01 5.41 -16.51
C LYS A 42 -10.69 6.47 -17.57
N SER A 43 -11.63 7.38 -17.84
CA SER A 43 -11.44 8.47 -18.79
C SER A 43 -10.34 9.44 -18.35
N ALA A 44 -10.33 9.81 -17.07
CA ALA A 44 -9.31 10.70 -16.50
C ALA A 44 -7.91 10.08 -16.59
N ILE A 45 -7.74 8.82 -16.18
CA ILE A 45 -6.44 8.12 -16.26
C ILE A 45 -6.00 7.95 -17.71
N ALA A 46 -6.92 7.59 -18.61
CA ALA A 46 -6.62 7.48 -20.04
C ALA A 46 -6.07 8.80 -20.62
N THR A 47 -6.62 9.93 -20.17
CA THR A 47 -6.21 11.28 -20.58
C THR A 47 -4.85 11.66 -19.99
N VAL A 48 -4.63 11.39 -18.70
CA VAL A 48 -3.33 11.63 -18.04
C VAL A 48 -2.23 10.80 -18.71
N PHE A 49 -2.50 9.54 -19.02
CA PHE A 49 -1.51 8.67 -19.68
C PHE A 49 -1.17 9.12 -21.10
N THR A 50 -2.15 9.65 -21.85
CA THR A 50 -1.86 10.26 -23.15
C THR A 50 -1.01 11.52 -23.02
N HIS A 51 -1.24 12.34 -21.99
CA HIS A 51 -0.42 13.53 -21.73
C HIS A 51 1.02 13.18 -21.32
N LEU A 52 1.21 12.08 -20.60
CA LEU A 52 2.53 11.60 -20.17
C LEU A 52 3.27 10.79 -21.26
N GLY A 53 2.66 10.58 -22.43
CA GLY A 53 3.26 9.82 -23.53
C GLY A 53 3.50 8.34 -23.22
N LEU A 54 2.70 7.75 -22.33
CA LEU A 54 2.82 6.34 -21.94
C LEU A 54 2.32 5.41 -23.06
N SER A 55 2.95 4.24 -23.19
CA SER A 55 2.59 3.23 -24.20
C SER A 55 1.16 2.71 -24.00
N ASP A 56 0.45 2.48 -25.13
CA ASP A 56 -0.92 1.95 -25.15
C ASP A 56 -1.09 0.62 -24.41
N GLY A 57 -0.02 -0.18 -24.33
CA GLY A 57 -0.01 -1.43 -23.55
C GLY A 57 -0.19 -1.22 -22.05
N VAL A 58 0.44 -0.17 -21.49
CA VAL A 58 0.32 0.17 -20.05
C VAL A 58 -1.07 0.74 -19.76
N LYS A 59 -1.60 1.53 -20.70
CA LYS A 59 -2.93 2.11 -20.61
C LYS A 59 -4.03 1.05 -20.59
N THR A 60 -3.99 0.11 -21.53
CA THR A 60 -4.96 -1.00 -21.61
C THR A 60 -4.89 -1.90 -20.37
N MET A 61 -3.68 -2.26 -19.94
CA MET A 61 -3.43 -3.02 -18.71
C MET A 61 -4.03 -2.36 -17.46
N CYS A 62 -3.82 -1.06 -17.29
CA CYS A 62 -4.35 -0.31 -16.15
C CYS A 62 -5.89 -0.24 -16.17
N VAL A 63 -6.49 0.03 -17.34
CA VAL A 63 -7.95 0.10 -17.48
C VAL A 63 -8.63 -1.25 -17.23
N GLU A 64 -8.03 -2.35 -17.69
CA GLU A 64 -8.50 -3.71 -17.40
C GLU A 64 -8.43 -4.05 -15.92
N PHE A 65 -7.32 -3.70 -15.26
CA PHE A 65 -7.16 -3.91 -13.82
C PHE A 65 -8.23 -3.15 -13.02
N LEU A 66 -8.43 -1.87 -13.35
CA LEU A 66 -9.47 -1.05 -12.73
C LEU A 66 -10.86 -1.63 -12.97
N GLN A 67 -11.13 -2.17 -14.15
CA GLN A 67 -12.41 -2.83 -14.43
C GLN A 67 -12.64 -4.08 -13.57
N LEU A 68 -11.60 -4.84 -13.32
CA LEU A 68 -11.69 -6.12 -12.63
C LEU A 68 -11.75 -5.95 -11.11
N ARG A 69 -10.97 -5.02 -10.55
CA ARG A 69 -10.74 -4.89 -9.10
C ARG A 69 -10.99 -3.47 -8.54
N SER A 70 -11.78 -2.63 -9.22
CA SER A 70 -12.12 -1.27 -8.74
C SER A 70 -12.64 -1.24 -7.29
N ASN A 71 -13.49 -2.19 -6.92
CA ASN A 71 -14.10 -2.23 -5.60
C ASN A 71 -13.07 -2.52 -4.50
N GLU A 72 -12.19 -3.49 -4.75
CA GLU A 72 -11.13 -3.84 -3.80
C GLU A 72 -10.09 -2.73 -3.70
N LEU A 73 -9.68 -2.15 -4.84
CA LEU A 73 -8.79 -1.00 -4.88
C LEU A 73 -9.39 0.22 -4.17
N SER A 74 -10.68 0.48 -4.37
CA SER A 74 -11.42 1.52 -3.67
C SER A 74 -11.39 1.29 -2.16
N ASN A 75 -11.69 0.07 -1.69
CA ASN A 75 -11.68 -0.27 -0.27
C ASN A 75 -10.29 -0.03 0.34
N VAL A 76 -9.21 -0.42 -0.35
CA VAL A 76 -7.83 -0.16 0.09
C VAL A 76 -7.58 1.35 0.19
N CYS A 77 -7.89 2.12 -0.86
CA CYS A 77 -7.72 3.58 -0.84
C CYS A 77 -8.51 4.24 0.28
N LEU A 78 -9.74 3.79 0.55
CA LEU A 78 -10.60 4.32 1.61
C LEU A 78 -10.04 3.99 2.99
N ILE A 79 -9.73 2.73 3.28
CA ILE A 79 -9.28 2.29 4.60
C ILE A 79 -7.91 2.91 4.91
N PHE A 80 -6.94 2.74 4.01
CA PHE A 80 -5.59 3.25 4.20
C PHE A 80 -5.55 4.77 4.18
N GLY A 81 -6.20 5.41 3.20
CA GLY A 81 -6.25 6.86 3.08
C GLY A 81 -6.91 7.53 4.29
N THR A 82 -8.03 6.99 4.78
CA THR A 82 -8.71 7.55 5.95
C THR A 82 -7.88 7.38 7.22
N ALA A 83 -7.25 6.22 7.42
CA ALA A 83 -6.37 5.99 8.57
C ALA A 83 -5.20 6.99 8.59
N CYS A 84 -4.49 7.15 7.46
CA CYS A 84 -3.40 8.11 7.34
C CYS A 84 -3.86 9.56 7.48
N PHE A 85 -5.02 9.93 6.94
CA PHE A 85 -5.61 11.26 7.09
C PHE A 85 -5.93 11.58 8.56
N CYS A 86 -6.55 10.65 9.28
CA CYS A 86 -6.83 10.80 10.71
C CYS A 86 -5.53 10.95 11.52
N LEU A 87 -4.48 10.18 11.20
CA LEU A 87 -3.17 10.33 11.83
C LEU A 87 -2.56 11.72 11.59
N CYS A 88 -2.70 12.27 10.39
CA CYS A 88 -2.23 13.63 10.07
C CYS A 88 -3.01 14.69 10.87
N ILE A 89 -4.33 14.56 11.00
CA ILE A 89 -5.14 15.46 11.84
C ILE A 89 -4.71 15.37 13.30
N VAL A 90 -4.54 14.16 13.83
CA VAL A 90 -4.09 13.95 15.21
C VAL A 90 -2.71 14.57 15.40
N ALA A 91 -1.78 14.39 14.47
CA ALA A 91 -0.46 15.03 14.51
C ALA A 91 -0.55 16.57 14.51
N CYS A 92 -1.42 17.15 13.66
CA CYS A 92 -1.68 18.59 13.67
C CYS A 92 -2.23 19.07 15.01
N MET A 93 -3.19 18.34 15.60
CA MET A 93 -3.76 18.69 16.92
C MET A 93 -2.69 18.59 18.02
N LEU A 94 -1.89 17.52 18.03
CA LEU A 94 -0.80 17.34 18.99
C LEU A 94 0.24 18.47 18.91
N ALA A 95 0.52 18.96 17.71
CA ALA A 95 1.40 20.11 17.48
C ALA A 95 0.74 21.43 17.91
N CYS A 96 -0.49 21.70 17.47
CA CYS A 96 -1.21 22.96 17.68
C CYS A 96 -1.60 23.23 19.13
N CYS A 97 -1.98 22.20 19.91
CA CYS A 97 -2.53 22.38 21.26
C CYS A 97 -1.53 22.98 22.28
N GLY A 98 -0.29 23.27 21.90
CA GLY A 98 0.67 24.01 22.74
C GLY A 98 1.22 23.22 23.94
N SER A 99 0.54 22.15 24.34
CA SER A 99 0.91 21.28 25.46
C SER A 99 2.25 20.60 25.23
N LEU A 100 3.16 20.77 26.20
CA LEU A 100 4.46 20.10 26.21
C LEU A 100 4.31 18.57 26.24
N MET A 101 3.26 18.06 26.88
CA MET A 101 3.00 16.63 27.01
C MET A 101 2.61 15.99 25.68
N MET A 102 1.76 16.66 24.90
CA MET A 102 1.33 16.18 23.57
C MET A 102 2.50 16.15 22.58
N LEU A 103 3.33 17.19 22.59
CA LEU A 103 4.51 17.27 21.74
C LEU A 103 5.56 16.20 22.09
N ARG A 104 5.68 15.82 23.38
CA ARG A 104 6.52 14.70 23.82
C ARG A 104 6.04 13.36 23.29
N ILE A 105 4.73 13.09 23.34
CA ILE A 105 4.14 11.86 22.81
C ILE A 105 4.37 11.80 21.30
N TYR A 106 4.10 12.89 20.58
CA TYR A 106 4.33 12.98 19.14
C TYR A 106 5.81 12.74 18.77
N GLY A 107 6.73 13.41 19.45
CA GLY A 107 8.17 13.21 19.26
C GLY A 107 8.64 11.80 19.59
N GLY A 108 8.07 11.17 20.62
CA GLY A 108 8.35 9.78 20.97
C GLY A 108 7.92 8.80 19.90
N ILE A 109 6.70 8.95 19.37
CA ILE A 109 6.19 8.12 18.26
C ILE A 109 7.08 8.29 17.03
N LEU A 110 7.38 9.54 16.62
CA LEU A 110 8.27 9.81 15.50
C LEU A 110 9.66 9.20 15.70
N GLY A 111 10.24 9.32 16.89
CA GLY A 111 11.55 8.77 17.21
C GLY A 111 11.60 7.25 17.08
N ILE A 112 10.57 6.55 17.59
CA ILE A 112 10.46 5.10 17.45
C ILE A 112 10.33 4.71 15.97
N THR A 113 9.49 5.41 15.19
CA THR A 113 9.30 5.12 13.77
C THR A 113 10.58 5.32 12.97
N VAL A 114 11.26 6.45 13.14
CA VAL A 114 12.55 6.75 12.47
C VAL A 114 13.60 5.69 12.81
N PHE A 115 13.65 5.25 14.07
CA PHE A 115 14.58 4.20 14.51
C PHE A 115 14.29 2.85 13.84
N LEU A 116 13.02 2.42 13.84
CA LEU A 116 12.60 1.17 13.22
C LEU A 116 12.80 1.18 11.69
N GLU A 117 12.49 2.29 11.03
CA GLU A 117 12.68 2.45 9.59
C GLU A 117 14.16 2.49 9.21
N GLY A 118 15.01 3.11 10.04
CA GLY A 118 16.46 3.06 9.90
C GLY A 118 17.01 1.64 9.95
N ILE A 119 16.56 0.83 10.91
CA ILE A 119 16.91 -0.61 10.98
C ILE A 119 16.43 -1.33 9.71
N GLY A 120 15.18 -1.06 9.28
CA GLY A 120 14.61 -1.63 8.07
C GLY A 120 15.45 -1.37 6.82
N ILE A 121 15.90 -0.13 6.63
CA ILE A 121 16.76 0.26 5.50
C ILE A 121 18.13 -0.42 5.57
N ILE A 122 18.74 -0.50 6.76
CA ILE A 122 20.02 -1.20 6.95
C ILE A 122 19.89 -2.67 6.59
N VAL A 123 18.83 -3.34 7.06
CA VAL A 123 18.56 -4.76 6.73
C VAL A 123 18.33 -4.92 5.23
N LEU A 124 17.56 -4.02 4.63
CA LEU A 124 17.29 -4.02 3.19
C LEU A 124 18.61 -3.93 2.38
N PHE A 125 19.53 -3.03 2.75
CA PHE A 125 20.83 -2.93 2.08
C PHE A 125 21.76 -4.11 2.37
N SER A 126 21.82 -4.57 3.62
CA SER A 126 22.81 -5.55 4.09
C SER A 126 22.46 -6.97 3.66
N THR A 127 21.19 -7.35 3.70
CA THR A 127 20.74 -8.72 3.39
C THR A 127 19.55 -8.73 2.44
N GLN A 128 19.83 -8.47 1.16
CA GLN A 128 18.82 -8.50 0.09
C GLN A 128 18.04 -9.82 0.04
N ASN A 129 18.72 -10.95 0.27
CA ASN A 129 18.08 -12.26 0.29
C ASN A 129 17.12 -12.41 1.48
N LEU A 130 17.43 -11.82 2.64
CA LEU A 130 16.55 -11.85 3.80
C LEU A 130 15.28 -11.03 3.50
N PHE A 131 15.43 -9.82 2.95
CA PHE A 131 14.29 -9.01 2.52
C PHE A 131 13.39 -9.75 1.52
N ILE A 132 13.97 -10.33 0.47
CA ILE A 132 13.23 -11.10 -0.53
C ILE A 132 12.51 -12.30 0.11
N ASN A 133 13.16 -13.03 1.01
CA ASN A 133 12.55 -14.17 1.70
C ASN A 133 11.39 -13.74 2.62
N VAL A 134 11.55 -12.63 3.35
CA VAL A 134 10.48 -12.09 4.20
C VAL A 134 9.29 -11.64 3.35
N ILE A 135 9.52 -10.89 2.28
CA ILE A 135 8.44 -10.42 1.41
C ILE A 135 7.72 -11.58 0.71
N THR A 136 8.46 -12.56 0.18
CA THR A 136 7.84 -13.75 -0.43
C THR A 136 7.05 -14.56 0.60
N SER A 137 7.52 -14.67 1.84
CA SER A 137 6.76 -15.29 2.94
C SER A 137 5.48 -14.51 3.24
N VAL A 138 5.55 -13.19 3.41
CA VAL A 138 4.36 -12.34 3.67
C VAL A 138 3.36 -12.44 2.53
N LEU A 139 3.82 -12.41 1.27
CA LEU A 139 2.97 -12.60 0.11
C LEU A 139 2.30 -13.97 0.10
N SER A 140 3.01 -15.04 0.47
CA SER A 140 2.41 -16.38 0.59
C SER A 140 1.32 -16.45 1.65
N ILE A 141 1.45 -15.69 2.74
CA ILE A 141 0.42 -15.58 3.77
C ILE A 141 -0.77 -14.78 3.23
N LEU A 142 -0.52 -13.64 2.60
CA LEU A 142 -1.55 -12.81 1.97
C LEU A 142 -2.31 -13.55 0.87
N LEU A 143 -1.69 -14.53 0.21
CA LEU A 143 -2.34 -15.38 -0.79
C LEU A 143 -3.47 -16.21 -0.18
N ARG A 144 -3.32 -16.63 1.09
CA ARG A 144 -4.36 -17.38 1.81
C ARG A 144 -5.59 -16.52 2.08
N ASP A 145 -5.41 -15.21 2.13
CA ASP A 145 -6.47 -14.22 2.32
C ASP A 145 -6.97 -13.62 1.00
N PHE A 146 -6.68 -14.25 -0.13
CA PHE A 146 -7.17 -13.78 -1.43
C PHE A 146 -8.72 -13.85 -1.47
N GLU A 147 -9.36 -12.75 -1.86
CA GLU A 147 -10.83 -12.55 -1.82
C GLU A 147 -11.47 -12.49 -0.42
N ASN A 148 -10.66 -12.35 0.64
CA ASN A 148 -11.17 -12.01 1.98
C ASN A 148 -11.51 -10.51 2.13
N PHE A 149 -12.20 -10.18 3.21
CA PHE A 149 -12.98 -8.96 3.44
C PHE A 149 -12.25 -7.61 3.25
N SER A 150 -10.91 -7.56 3.36
CA SER A 150 -10.15 -6.29 3.29
C SER A 150 -9.81 -5.83 1.87
N GLY A 151 -9.93 -6.70 0.86
CA GLY A 151 -9.61 -6.39 -0.54
C GLY A 151 -8.12 -6.18 -0.85
N PHE A 152 -7.29 -5.94 0.17
CA PHE A 152 -5.86 -5.62 0.03
C PHE A 152 -5.03 -6.75 -0.56
N SER A 153 -5.17 -7.96 -0.01
CA SER A 153 -4.56 -9.19 -0.53
C SER A 153 -4.95 -9.43 -1.99
N THR A 154 -6.24 -9.25 -2.30
CA THR A 154 -6.81 -9.41 -3.63
C THR A 154 -6.20 -8.43 -4.63
N VAL A 155 -6.08 -7.15 -4.27
CA VAL A 155 -5.46 -6.12 -5.13
C VAL A 155 -4.00 -6.45 -5.41
N ILE A 156 -3.22 -6.77 -4.37
CA ILE A 156 -1.79 -7.08 -4.52
C ILE A 156 -1.59 -8.29 -5.42
N TRP A 157 -2.28 -9.38 -5.16
CA TRP A 157 -2.12 -10.60 -5.95
C TRP A 157 -2.67 -10.46 -7.37
N SER A 158 -3.74 -9.68 -7.56
CA SER A 158 -4.24 -9.39 -8.91
C SER A 158 -3.23 -8.58 -9.74
N LEU A 159 -2.46 -7.68 -9.11
CA LEU A 159 -1.35 -6.96 -9.77
C LEU A 159 -0.20 -7.90 -10.11
N ILE A 160 0.20 -8.79 -9.19
CA ILE A 160 1.30 -9.73 -9.40
C ILE A 160 0.99 -10.72 -10.53
N MET A 161 -0.25 -11.22 -10.59
CA MET A 161 -0.71 -12.19 -11.60
C MET A 161 -1.02 -11.54 -12.95
N GLN A 162 -0.94 -10.22 -13.04
CA GLN A 162 -1.18 -9.53 -14.30
C GLN A 162 -0.16 -9.95 -15.37
N LYS A 163 -0.59 -9.87 -16.63
CA LYS A 163 0.20 -10.28 -17.79
C LYS A 163 1.36 -9.30 -18.01
N GLU A 164 2.59 -9.75 -17.81
CA GLU A 164 3.81 -8.99 -18.14
C GLU A 164 4.46 -9.64 -19.36
N ASN A 165 4.76 -8.87 -20.40
CA ASN A 165 5.45 -9.35 -21.62
C ASN A 165 4.84 -10.60 -22.27
N GLY A 166 3.51 -10.73 -22.30
CA GLY A 166 2.88 -11.90 -22.90
C GLY A 166 2.58 -13.03 -21.92
N VAL A 167 3.24 -13.06 -20.76
CA VAL A 167 3.29 -14.23 -19.88
C VAL A 167 2.54 -13.97 -18.57
N ARG A 168 1.74 -14.94 -18.14
CA ARG A 168 1.03 -14.92 -16.85
C ARG A 168 1.67 -15.90 -15.87
N CYS A 169 1.62 -15.55 -14.60
CA CYS A 169 1.91 -16.45 -13.50
C CYS A 169 0.66 -16.56 -12.62
N CYS A 170 0.54 -17.65 -11.87
CA CYS A 170 -0.59 -17.88 -10.99
C CYS A 170 -0.14 -18.59 -9.71
N GLY A 171 -0.63 -18.12 -8.57
CA GLY A 171 -0.19 -18.59 -7.26
C GLY A 171 1.25 -18.19 -6.92
N MET A 172 1.73 -18.61 -5.76
CA MET A 172 3.13 -18.44 -5.37
C MET A 172 4.02 -19.41 -6.13
N ASP A 173 3.73 -20.70 -6.02
CA ASP A 173 4.49 -21.80 -6.60
C ASP A 173 3.74 -22.44 -7.77
N SER A 174 2.41 -22.47 -7.71
CA SER A 174 1.56 -23.10 -8.72
C SER A 174 0.12 -22.57 -8.65
N PRO A 175 -0.66 -22.66 -9.74
CA PRO A 175 -2.11 -22.46 -9.65
C PRO A 175 -2.81 -23.32 -8.59
N ASN A 176 -2.21 -24.46 -8.21
CA ASN A 176 -2.71 -25.34 -7.17
C ASN A 176 -2.69 -24.71 -5.77
N ASP A 177 -1.99 -23.59 -5.56
CA ASP A 177 -2.02 -22.83 -4.30
C ASP A 177 -3.43 -22.34 -3.95
N PHE A 178 -4.31 -22.22 -4.95
CA PHE A 178 -5.74 -21.90 -4.78
C PHE A 178 -6.64 -23.14 -4.63
N ASN A 179 -6.13 -24.33 -4.94
CA ASN A 179 -6.87 -25.58 -4.82
C ASN A 179 -6.88 -26.11 -3.37
N VAL A 180 -5.99 -25.61 -2.51
CA VAL A 180 -5.84 -26.10 -1.14
C VAL A 180 -6.82 -25.39 -0.19
N SER A 181 -7.63 -26.19 0.50
CA SER A 181 -8.70 -25.82 1.43
C SER A 181 -8.24 -25.14 2.74
N TYR A 182 -7.35 -24.15 2.67
CA TYR A 182 -7.03 -23.27 3.81
C TYR A 182 -7.86 -21.99 3.83
N LEU A 183 -8.67 -21.74 2.80
CA LEU A 183 -9.82 -20.84 2.93
C LEU A 183 -10.70 -21.45 4.03
N PRO A 184 -10.99 -20.75 5.14
CA PRO A 184 -11.90 -21.27 6.14
C PRO A 184 -13.28 -21.45 5.52
N SER A 185 -13.53 -22.65 5.02
CA SER A 185 -14.85 -23.25 4.87
C SER A 185 -15.53 -23.18 6.23
N GLY A 186 -16.22 -22.08 6.55
CA GLY A 186 -16.74 -21.98 7.91
C GLY A 186 -17.48 -20.74 8.38
N LYS A 187 -17.60 -19.65 7.60
CA LYS A 187 -18.58 -18.61 7.93
C LYS A 187 -19.44 -18.25 6.73
N LYS A 188 -20.60 -18.92 6.67
CA LYS A 188 -21.84 -18.34 6.14
C LYS A 188 -22.06 -17.01 6.87
N PHE A 189 -21.54 -15.91 6.33
CA PHE A 189 -22.03 -14.59 6.66
C PHE A 189 -22.77 -14.08 5.43
N THR A 190 -24.05 -14.41 5.41
CA THR A 190 -25.06 -13.71 4.63
C THR A 190 -24.90 -12.22 4.85
N HIS A 191 -24.52 -11.51 3.80
CA HIS A 191 -25.05 -10.21 3.33
C HIS A 191 -24.04 -9.56 2.37
N THR A 192 -23.66 -10.27 1.29
CA THR A 192 -23.40 -9.76 -0.06
C THR A 192 -22.95 -10.93 -0.95
N CYS A 193 -23.54 -11.05 -2.14
CA CYS A 193 -23.46 -12.20 -3.02
C CYS A 193 -22.10 -12.31 -3.75
N ARG A 194 -21.11 -12.95 -3.15
CA ARG A 194 -20.08 -13.73 -3.87
C ARG A 194 -19.69 -14.92 -3.01
N LEU A 195 -20.13 -16.11 -3.42
CA LEU A 195 -19.64 -17.34 -2.82
C LEU A 195 -18.12 -17.44 -3.07
N PRO A 196 -17.32 -17.94 -2.10
CA PRO A 196 -15.96 -18.36 -2.41
C PRO A 196 -16.00 -19.35 -3.58
N PRO A 197 -15.03 -19.30 -4.51
CA PRO A 197 -14.97 -20.26 -5.61
C PRO A 197 -15.03 -21.69 -5.04
N PRO A 198 -15.89 -22.58 -5.57
CA PRO A 198 -15.87 -23.99 -5.23
C PRO A 198 -14.44 -24.55 -5.32
N SER A 199 -14.10 -25.46 -4.42
CA SER A 199 -12.80 -26.14 -4.37
C SER A 199 -12.31 -26.52 -5.77
N GLY A 200 -11.15 -25.99 -6.16
CA GLY A 200 -10.54 -26.24 -7.46
C GLY A 200 -10.82 -25.22 -8.55
N ILE A 201 -11.54 -24.12 -8.28
CA ILE A 201 -11.70 -22.99 -9.22
C ILE A 201 -10.63 -21.94 -8.98
N CYS A 202 -9.96 -21.54 -10.05
CA CYS A 202 -8.90 -20.55 -10.02
C CYS A 202 -9.43 -19.12 -10.18
N PRO A 203 -8.73 -18.11 -9.63
CA PRO A 203 -9.04 -16.71 -9.87
C PRO A 203 -9.03 -16.38 -11.37
N ARG A 204 -9.86 -15.40 -11.76
CA ARG A 204 -9.98 -14.98 -13.17
C ARG A 204 -8.65 -14.47 -13.74
N GLU A 205 -7.79 -13.94 -12.89
CA GLU A 205 -6.45 -13.47 -13.24
C GLU A 205 -5.54 -14.60 -13.74
N CYS A 206 -5.78 -15.82 -13.27
CA CYS A 206 -5.02 -17.02 -13.64
C CYS A 206 -5.49 -17.64 -14.97
N CYS A 207 -6.71 -17.37 -15.41
CA CYS A 207 -7.28 -17.96 -16.61
C CYS A 207 -6.81 -17.21 -17.87
N ALA A 208 -6.50 -17.93 -18.96
CA ALA A 208 -6.22 -17.30 -20.25
C ALA A 208 -7.50 -16.69 -20.84
N ILE A 209 -7.40 -15.51 -21.47
CA ILE A 209 -8.51 -14.71 -22.01
C ILE A 209 -9.36 -15.46 -23.07
N ALA A 210 -8.89 -16.60 -23.58
CA ALA A 210 -9.68 -17.43 -24.47
C ALA A 210 -10.77 -18.16 -23.66
N LEU A 211 -11.94 -17.53 -23.61
CA LEU A 211 -13.23 -17.91 -23.01
C LEU A 211 -13.45 -17.45 -21.57
N ASN A 212 -14.63 -16.85 -21.37
CA ASN A 212 -15.29 -16.50 -20.10
C ASN A 212 -15.57 -17.71 -19.18
N GLU A 213 -14.76 -18.76 -19.28
CA GLU A 213 -14.94 -19.98 -18.54
C GLU A 213 -14.18 -19.91 -17.23
N VAL A 214 -14.92 -20.20 -16.16
CA VAL A 214 -14.37 -20.55 -14.86
C VAL A 214 -13.33 -21.64 -15.07
N CYS A 215 -12.04 -21.32 -14.90
CA CYS A 215 -10.98 -22.31 -15.09
C CYS A 215 -10.70 -23.08 -13.80
N GLN A 216 -10.53 -24.40 -13.93
CA GLN A 216 -10.11 -25.23 -12.81
C GLN A 216 -8.60 -25.16 -12.63
N CYS A 217 -8.14 -25.01 -11.38
CA CYS A 217 -6.71 -24.96 -11.04
C CYS A 217 -5.96 -26.23 -11.44
N ASN A 218 -6.66 -27.37 -11.44
CA ASN A 218 -6.09 -28.67 -11.81
C ASN A 218 -6.20 -28.97 -13.32
N SER A 219 -6.62 -28.00 -14.14
CA SER A 219 -6.78 -28.22 -15.57
C SER A 219 -5.42 -28.45 -16.25
N PRO A 220 -5.28 -29.42 -17.17
CA PRO A 220 -4.06 -29.61 -17.95
C PRO A 220 -3.68 -28.39 -18.79
N LYS A 221 -4.64 -27.48 -19.07
CA LYS A 221 -4.38 -26.19 -19.73
C LYS A 221 -3.64 -25.20 -18.83
N LEU A 222 -3.81 -25.30 -17.51
CA LEU A 222 -3.15 -24.46 -16.51
C LEU A 222 -1.78 -25.01 -16.08
N HIS A 223 -1.46 -26.25 -16.45
CA HIS A 223 -0.19 -26.91 -16.13
C HIS A 223 1.04 -26.23 -16.77
N TRP A 224 0.81 -25.34 -17.74
CA TRP A 224 1.82 -24.51 -18.39
C TRP A 224 2.01 -23.14 -17.70
N VAL A 225 1.16 -22.80 -16.73
CA VAL A 225 1.25 -21.55 -15.96
C VAL A 225 2.14 -21.79 -14.74
N PHE A 226 3.27 -21.07 -14.68
CA PHE A 226 4.22 -21.17 -13.57
C PHE A 226 3.81 -20.28 -12.38
N GLY A 227 4.32 -20.62 -11.19
CA GLY A 227 4.16 -19.81 -9.99
C GLY A 227 4.81 -18.43 -10.08
N CYS A 228 4.21 -17.44 -9.42
CA CYS A 228 4.71 -16.07 -9.43
C CYS A 228 5.99 -15.85 -8.60
N ARG A 229 6.49 -16.83 -7.83
CA ARG A 229 7.67 -16.68 -6.96
C ARG A 229 8.88 -16.11 -7.71
N SER A 230 9.24 -16.69 -8.84
CA SER A 230 10.40 -16.23 -9.62
C SER A 230 10.20 -14.80 -10.15
N ARG A 231 8.98 -14.47 -10.61
CA ARG A 231 8.61 -13.10 -11.02
C ARG A 231 8.75 -12.13 -9.84
N ILE A 232 8.21 -12.45 -8.68
CA ILE A 232 8.29 -11.62 -7.48
C ILE A 232 9.76 -11.38 -7.09
N ILE A 233 10.57 -12.44 -7.03
CA ILE A 233 12.00 -12.34 -6.68
C ILE A 233 12.74 -11.44 -7.69
N ASN A 234 12.49 -11.63 -8.99
CA ASN A 234 13.13 -10.84 -10.04
C ASN A 234 12.69 -9.37 -10.01
N PHE A 235 11.40 -9.11 -9.77
CA PHE A 235 10.86 -7.77 -9.60
C PHE A 235 11.47 -7.08 -8.38
N LEU A 236 11.45 -7.73 -7.22
CA LEU A 236 12.03 -7.18 -5.98
C LEU A 236 13.52 -6.88 -6.15
N ARG A 237 14.28 -7.74 -6.83
CA ARG A 237 15.71 -7.51 -7.09
C ARG A 237 15.95 -6.34 -8.05
N ARG A 238 15.12 -6.20 -9.09
CA ARG A 238 15.22 -5.12 -10.08
C ARG A 238 14.86 -3.76 -9.45
N GLU A 239 13.73 -3.72 -8.76
CA GLU A 239 13.16 -2.50 -8.20
C GLU A 239 13.71 -2.17 -6.80
N MET A 240 14.65 -2.99 -6.29
CA MET A 240 15.22 -2.81 -4.96
C MET A 240 15.77 -1.39 -4.76
N LYS A 241 16.46 -0.85 -5.76
CA LYS A 241 16.99 0.53 -5.74
C LYS A 241 15.88 1.55 -5.61
N ASN A 242 14.76 1.36 -6.31
CA ASN A 242 13.63 2.27 -6.28
C ASN A 242 12.89 2.20 -4.93
N PHE A 243 12.67 1.00 -4.39
CA PHE A 243 12.13 0.84 -3.04
C PHE A 243 13.00 1.52 -1.99
N THR A 244 14.32 1.33 -2.09
CA THR A 244 15.29 1.96 -1.20
C THR A 244 15.24 3.48 -1.29
N LEU A 245 15.22 4.04 -2.51
CA LEU A 245 15.15 5.47 -2.74
C LEU A 245 13.89 6.08 -2.10
N ILE A 246 12.75 5.41 -2.28
CA ILE A 246 11.47 5.83 -1.69
C ILE A 246 11.55 5.77 -0.16
N SER A 247 12.01 4.66 0.42
CA SER A 247 12.15 4.51 1.88
C SER A 247 13.13 5.52 2.47
N VAL A 248 14.26 5.80 1.82
CA VAL A 248 15.20 6.85 2.26
C VAL A 248 14.54 8.23 2.20
N GLY A 249 13.76 8.51 1.16
CA GLY A 249 12.99 9.75 1.07
C GLY A 249 11.99 9.92 2.21
N ILE A 250 11.25 8.86 2.55
CA ILE A 250 10.32 8.85 3.68
C ILE A 250 11.06 9.05 5.01
N LEU A 251 12.15 8.31 5.24
CA LEU A 251 12.99 8.44 6.43
C LEU A 251 13.53 9.88 6.59
N LEU A 252 13.97 10.51 5.50
CA LEU A 252 14.47 11.89 5.53
C LEU A 252 13.37 12.87 5.97
N VAL A 253 12.16 12.76 5.42
CA VAL A 253 11.02 13.61 5.82
C VAL A 253 10.66 13.38 7.28
N GLN A 254 10.61 12.13 7.73
CA GLN A 254 10.34 11.80 9.14
C GLN A 254 11.44 12.32 10.08
N PHE A 255 12.71 12.20 9.68
CA PHE A 255 13.83 12.71 10.44
C PHE A 255 13.80 14.25 10.56
N ILE A 256 13.44 14.95 9.49
CA ILE A 256 13.20 16.41 9.53
C ILE A 256 12.06 16.72 10.51
N LEU A 257 10.93 16.01 10.45
CA LEU A 257 9.83 16.22 11.40
C LEU A 257 10.26 15.93 12.85
N PHE A 258 11.04 14.88 13.07
CA PHE A 258 11.56 14.52 14.39
C PHE A 258 12.49 15.62 14.95
N THR A 259 13.46 16.07 14.14
CA THR A 259 14.39 17.14 14.54
C THR A 259 13.68 18.46 14.83
N LEU A 260 12.69 18.85 14.01
CA LEU A 260 11.85 20.02 14.26
C LEU A 260 11.06 19.89 15.58
N THR A 261 10.51 18.70 15.84
CA THR A 261 9.77 18.40 17.08
C THR A 261 10.69 18.46 18.30
N ALA A 262 11.88 17.88 18.22
CA ALA A 262 12.89 17.94 19.27
C ALA A 262 13.36 19.38 19.54
N ALA A 263 13.61 20.17 18.49
CA ALA A 263 13.95 21.58 18.61
C ALA A 263 12.83 22.38 19.29
N ALA A 264 11.58 22.16 18.91
CA ALA A 264 10.42 22.79 19.54
C ALA A 264 10.29 22.40 21.03
N LEU A 265 10.52 21.13 21.37
CA LEU A 265 10.53 20.65 22.76
C LEU A 265 11.64 21.29 23.60
N LEU A 266 12.87 21.32 23.09
CA LEU A 266 14.01 21.93 23.76
C LEU A 266 13.80 23.43 23.99
N ALA A 267 13.27 24.15 22.98
CA ALA A 267 12.94 25.56 23.11
C ALA A 267 11.89 25.82 24.19
N LYS A 268 10.83 24.99 24.26
CA LYS A 268 9.80 25.09 25.31
C LYS A 268 10.32 24.71 26.70
N LEU A 269 11.19 23.71 26.82
CA LEU A 269 11.78 23.30 28.10
C LEU A 269 12.69 24.37 28.70
N ARG A 270 13.54 25.00 27.88
CA ARG A 270 14.40 26.10 28.33
C ARG A 270 13.59 27.30 28.84
N LEU A 271 12.44 27.59 28.22
CA LEU A 271 11.53 28.64 28.66
C LEU A 271 10.88 28.35 30.04
N CYS A 272 10.56 27.08 30.33
CA CYS A 272 10.01 26.69 31.62
C CYS A 272 11.03 26.68 32.76
N GLN A 273 12.34 26.54 32.48
CA GLN A 273 13.39 26.63 33.51
C GLN A 273 13.81 28.07 33.84
N LEU A 274 13.50 29.03 32.96
CA LEU A 274 13.83 30.45 33.12
C LEU A 274 12.72 31.27 33.81
N ARG A 275 11.62 30.62 34.20
CA ARG A 275 10.44 31.23 34.84
C ARG A 275 10.18 30.56 36.17
#